data_AF-A0A532CFV9-F1
#
_entry.id   AF-A0A532CFV9-F1
#
_cell.length_a   1.000
_cell.length_b   1.000
_cell.length_c   1.000
_cell.angle_alpha   90.00
_cell.angle_beta   90.00
_cell.angle_gamma   90.00
#
_symmetry.space_group_name_H-M   'P 1'
#
loop_
_entity.id
_entity.type
_entity.pdbx_description
1 polymer ?
#
loop_
_entity_poly.entity_id
_entity_poly.type
_entity_poly.pdbx_seq_one_letter_code
_entity_poly.pdbx_strand_id
1 'polypeptide(L)'
;MPAWIAKELDSPDVNIRLRALETWAQSAPPGSVDPLILASEDKDQRVRSRAMELIEQDQAREVRAEQFDEGVEEANEIPESGDTETAAEQVAHDPPNK
;
A
#
# COMPACT_ATOMS: atom_id res chain seq x y z
N MET A 1 5.33 -9.69 -18.96
CA MET A 1 5.25 -8.62 -19.99
C MET A 1 5.34 -9.19 -21.42
N PRO A 2 4.49 -8.75 -22.38
CA PRO A 2 4.59 -9.08 -23.80
C PRO A 2 5.83 -8.51 -24.51
N ALA A 3 6.29 -9.17 -25.57
CA ALA A 3 7.48 -8.76 -26.30
C ALA A 3 7.35 -7.41 -27.06
N TRP A 4 6.13 -7.03 -27.46
CA TRP A 4 5.91 -5.80 -28.24
C TRP A 4 6.19 -4.54 -27.42
N ILE A 5 5.79 -4.51 -26.14
CA ILE A 5 6.00 -3.35 -25.28
C ILE A 5 7.49 -3.19 -24.94
N ALA A 6 8.20 -4.28 -24.67
CA ALA A 6 9.65 -4.25 -24.48
C ALA A 6 10.38 -3.66 -25.70
N LYS A 7 9.96 -4.07 -26.91
CA LYS A 7 10.51 -3.55 -28.16
C LYS A 7 10.23 -2.05 -28.35
N GLU A 8 9.02 -1.60 -28.02
CA GLU A 8 8.66 -0.18 -28.17
C GLU A 8 9.35 0.71 -27.13
N LEU A 9 9.57 0.21 -25.91
CA LEU A 9 10.36 0.90 -24.88
C LEU A 9 11.86 0.98 -25.21
N ASP A 10 12.38 0.12 -26.09
CA ASP A 10 13.76 0.26 -26.60
C ASP A 10 13.87 1.27 -27.75
N SER A 11 12.75 1.81 -28.24
CA SER A 11 12.76 2.77 -29.35
C SER A 11 13.57 4.03 -29.01
N PRO A 12 14.41 4.53 -29.92
CA PRO A 12 15.09 5.81 -29.72
C PRO A 12 14.11 6.99 -29.65
N ASP A 13 12.93 6.86 -30.27
CA ASP A 13 11.91 7.90 -30.27
C ASP A 13 11.13 7.90 -28.95
N VAL A 14 11.24 9.00 -28.22
CA VAL A 14 10.52 9.25 -26.96
C VAL A 14 9.01 9.13 -27.14
N ASN A 15 8.46 9.58 -28.27
CA ASN A 15 7.01 9.52 -28.50
C ASN A 15 6.53 8.08 -28.67
N ILE A 16 7.35 7.20 -29.25
CA ILE A 16 7.02 5.77 -29.36
C ILE A 16 7.00 5.15 -27.97
N ARG A 17 8.01 5.41 -27.13
CA ARG A 17 8.06 4.90 -25.75
C ARG A 17 6.84 5.36 -24.93
N LEU A 18 6.50 6.65 -25.01
CA LEU A 18 5.33 7.21 -24.32
C LEU A 18 4.02 6.56 -24.79
N ARG A 19 3.82 6.41 -26.11
CA ARG A 19 2.62 5.73 -26.65
C ARG A 19 2.52 4.28 -26.20
N ALA A 20 3.66 3.60 -26.11
CA ALA A 20 3.73 2.23 -25.65
C ALA A 20 3.25 2.12 -24.19
N LEU A 21 3.72 3.01 -23.31
CA LEU A 21 3.27 3.09 -21.91
C LEU A 21 1.77 3.38 -21.79
N GLU A 22 1.25 4.32 -22.57
CA GLU A 22 -0.19 4.63 -22.58
C GLU A 22 -1.04 3.44 -23.03
N THR A 23 -0.60 2.79 -24.12
CA THR A 23 -1.27 1.61 -24.67
C THR A 23 -1.27 0.48 -23.66
N TRP A 24 -0.14 0.27 -22.98
CA TRP A 24 -0.01 -0.69 -21.90
C TRP A 24 -0.98 -0.39 -20.76
N ALA A 25 -0.95 0.81 -20.19
CA ALA A 25 -1.81 1.17 -19.06
C ALA A 25 -3.32 1.09 -19.37
N GLN A 26 -3.72 1.26 -20.62
CA GLN A 26 -5.11 1.14 -21.04
C GLN A 26 -5.58 -0.31 -21.26
N SER A 27 -4.66 -1.22 -21.62
CA SER A 27 -5.00 -2.59 -22.05
C SER A 27 -4.50 -3.69 -21.12
N ALA A 28 -3.55 -3.38 -20.24
CA ALA A 28 -2.99 -4.33 -19.31
C ALA A 28 -3.95 -4.60 -18.14
N PRO A 29 -3.91 -5.81 -17.55
CA PRO A 29 -4.61 -6.08 -16.29
C PRO A 29 -4.14 -5.13 -15.16
N PRO A 30 -5.01 -4.77 -14.20
CA PRO A 30 -4.59 -4.08 -12.99
C PRO A 30 -3.41 -4.80 -12.32
N GLY A 31 -2.44 -4.04 -11.83
CA GLY A 31 -1.24 -4.56 -11.16
C GLY A 31 -0.13 -4.96 -12.12
N SER A 32 -0.35 -4.86 -13.43
CA SER A 32 0.66 -5.16 -14.44
C SER A 32 1.63 -3.98 -14.62
N VAL A 33 2.34 -3.60 -13.56
CA VAL A 33 3.20 -2.41 -13.54
C VAL A 33 4.63 -2.66 -14.04
N ASP A 34 5.03 -3.90 -14.35
CA ASP A 34 6.41 -4.22 -14.76
C ASP A 34 6.99 -3.29 -15.85
N PRO A 35 6.25 -2.97 -16.94
CA PRO A 35 6.80 -2.07 -17.97
C PRO A 35 6.88 -0.63 -17.53
N LEU A 36 6.03 -0.22 -16.60
CA LEU A 36 6.05 1.11 -16.01
C LEU A 36 7.25 1.24 -15.06
N ILE A 37 7.55 0.20 -14.27
CA ILE A 37 8.74 0.17 -13.42
C ILE A 37 10.00 0.28 -14.29
N LEU A 38 10.11 -0.50 -15.36
CA LEU A 38 11.24 -0.42 -16.29
C LEU A 38 11.39 1.00 -16.88
N ALA A 39 10.30 1.61 -17.30
CA ALA A 39 10.32 2.95 -17.89
C ALA A 39 10.55 4.09 -16.88
N SER A 40 10.39 3.83 -15.58
CA SER A 40 10.74 4.80 -14.53
C SER A 40 12.24 5.10 -14.46
N GLU A 41 13.07 4.23 -15.03
CA GLU A 41 14.53 4.39 -15.15
C GLU A 41 14.96 4.90 -16.53
N ASP A 42 14.02 5.28 -17.41
CA ASP A 42 14.33 5.75 -18.76
C ASP A 42 15.25 6.99 -18.75
N LYS A 43 16.11 7.10 -19.77
CA LYS A 43 17.00 8.24 -19.94
C LYS A 43 16.26 9.58 -20.10
N ASP A 44 15.08 9.58 -20.73
CA ASP A 44 14.26 10.78 -20.96
C ASP A 44 13.34 11.03 -19.76
N GLN A 45 13.40 12.25 -19.22
CA GLN A 45 12.61 12.64 -18.05
C GLN A 45 11.10 12.51 -18.26
N ARG A 46 10.60 12.77 -19.47
CA ARG A 46 9.16 12.70 -19.76
C ARG A 46 8.67 11.27 -19.67
N VAL A 47 9.48 10.31 -20.12
CA VAL A 47 9.17 8.89 -20.03
C VAL A 47 9.15 8.45 -18.57
N ARG A 48 10.15 8.85 -17.77
CA ARG A 48 10.17 8.55 -16.33
C ARG A 48 8.96 9.10 -15.59
N SER A 49 8.67 10.39 -15.77
CA SER A 49 7.53 11.04 -15.13
C SER A 49 6.21 10.39 -15.53
N ARG A 50 6.03 10.08 -16.82
CA ARG A 50 4.81 9.42 -17.28
C ARG A 50 4.66 8.01 -16.71
N ALA A 51 5.76 7.26 -16.61
CA ALA A 51 5.74 5.93 -16.04
C ALA A 51 5.31 5.96 -14.55
N MET A 52 5.84 6.90 -13.76
CA MET A 52 5.43 7.07 -12.36
C MET A 52 3.95 7.44 -12.22
N GLU A 53 3.46 8.39 -13.03
CA GLU A 53 2.03 8.76 -13.04
C GLU A 53 1.12 7.56 -13.37
N LEU A 54 1.53 6.70 -14.30
CA LEU A 54 0.76 5.52 -14.68
C LEU A 54 0.74 4.46 -13.57
N ILE A 55 1.84 4.30 -12.81
CA ILE A 55 1.88 3.42 -11.64
C ILE A 55 0.90 3.91 -10.56
N GLU A 56 0.93 5.21 -10.25
CA GLU A 56 0.00 5.80 -9.28
C GLU A 56 -1.46 5.64 -9.73
N GLN A 57 -1.75 5.81 -11.02
CA GLN A 57 -3.07 5.61 -11.59
C GLN A 57 -3.54 4.15 -11.52
N ASP A 58 -2.64 3.20 -11.71
CA ASP A 58 -2.96 1.76 -11.61
C ASP A 58 -3.26 1.37 -10.16
N GLN A 59 -2.43 1.78 -9.21
CA GLN A 59 -2.66 1.57 -7.77
C GLN A 59 -3.96 2.21 -7.31
N ALA A 60 -4.29 3.42 -7.79
CA ALA A 60 -5.57 4.06 -7.49
C ALA A 60 -6.78 3.28 -8.04
N ARG A 61 -6.60 2.44 -9.07
CA ARG A 61 -7.63 1.51 -9.57
C ARG A 61 -7.73 0.26 -8.69
N GLU A 62 -6.61 -0.26 -8.21
CA GLU A 62 -6.54 -1.45 -7.34
C GLU A 62 -7.12 -1.21 -5.94
N VAL A 63 -6.83 -0.07 -5.32
CA VAL A 63 -7.33 0.27 -3.97
C VAL A 63 -8.87 0.34 -3.90
N ARG A 64 -9.55 0.45 -5.05
CA ARG A 64 -11.02 0.33 -5.13
C ARG A 64 -11.51 -1.12 -5.20
N ALA A 65 -10.70 -2.06 -5.66
CA ALA A 65 -11.05 -3.46 -5.78
C ALA A 65 -10.83 -4.24 -4.47
N GLU A 66 -9.91 -3.79 -3.61
CA GLU A 66 -9.49 -4.53 -2.41
C GLU A 66 -10.09 -4.01 -1.08
N GLN A 67 -10.99 -3.01 -1.09
CA GLN A 67 -11.64 -2.51 0.14
C GLN A 67 -12.77 -3.41 0.71
N PHE A 68 -12.85 -4.68 0.34
CA PHE A 68 -13.88 -5.61 0.85
C PHE A 68 -13.36 -7.03 1.12
N ASP A 69 -12.18 -7.18 1.74
CA ASP A 69 -11.81 -8.45 2.38
C ASP A 69 -10.98 -8.27 3.67
N GLU A 70 -11.35 -7.31 4.52
CA GLU A 70 -11.09 -7.45 5.96
C GLU A 70 -12.42 -7.71 6.67
N GLY A 71 -12.81 -8.99 6.61
CA GLY A 71 -13.85 -9.54 7.45
C GLY A 71 -13.41 -9.50 8.91
N VAL A 72 -14.12 -8.70 9.70
CA VAL A 72 -14.65 -9.07 11.03
C VAL A 72 -13.71 -9.94 11.89
N GLU A 73 -12.73 -9.34 12.56
CA GLU A 73 -12.25 -9.94 13.82
C GLU A 73 -13.23 -9.58 14.93
N GLU A 74 -14.25 -10.45 14.95
CA GLU A 74 -15.08 -10.90 16.05
C GLU A 74 -14.94 -10.18 17.40
N ALA A 75 -16.10 -9.68 17.83
CA ALA A 75 -16.38 -9.33 19.20
C ALA A 75 -15.97 -10.48 20.14
N ASN A 76 -14.94 -10.25 20.96
CA ASN A 76 -14.83 -10.97 22.22
C ASN A 76 -14.97 -9.97 23.36
N GLU A 77 -16.20 -9.94 23.87
CA GLU A 77 -16.59 -9.31 25.12
C GLU A 77 -15.70 -9.83 26.26
N ILE A 78 -15.04 -8.91 26.97
CA ILE A 78 -14.78 -9.13 28.39
C ILE A 78 -15.28 -7.90 29.13
N PRO A 79 -16.50 -7.93 29.69
CA PRO A 79 -16.95 -6.92 30.63
C PRO A 79 -16.38 -7.31 32.00
N GLU A 80 -15.34 -6.63 32.47
CA GLU A 80 -15.01 -6.65 33.90
C GLU A 80 -15.08 -5.22 34.44
N SER A 81 -16.31 -4.78 34.65
CA SER A 81 -16.62 -3.69 35.56
C SER A 81 -17.22 -4.29 36.83
N GLY A 82 -16.38 -4.41 37.85
CA GLY A 82 -16.75 -4.38 39.26
C GLY A 82 -17.35 -5.67 39.82
N ASP A 83 -16.67 -6.23 40.82
CA ASP A 83 -17.32 -6.30 42.14
C ASP A 83 -16.28 -6.36 43.26
N THR A 84 -16.65 -5.66 44.32
CA THR A 84 -15.92 -5.45 45.56
C THR A 84 -15.70 -6.76 46.32
N GLU A 85 -14.50 -6.99 46.85
CA GLU A 85 -14.39 -7.67 48.14
C GLU A 85 -13.32 -7.05 49.03
N THR A 86 -13.81 -6.61 50.18
CA THR A 86 -13.10 -6.00 51.28
C THR A 86 -12.40 -7.10 52.06
N ALA A 87 -11.08 -7.08 52.18
CA ALA A 87 -10.38 -7.84 53.21
C ALA A 87 -9.19 -7.05 53.73
N ALA A 88 -9.25 -6.78 55.03
CA ALA A 88 -8.28 -6.09 55.85
C ALA A 88 -6.86 -6.64 55.68
N GLU A 89 -5.87 -5.75 55.72
CA GLU A 89 -4.82 -5.83 56.73
C GLU A 89 -4.18 -4.46 56.88
N GLN A 90 -4.27 -3.95 58.09
CA GLN A 90 -3.67 -2.69 58.52
C GLN A 90 -2.15 -2.87 58.70
N VAL A 91 -1.49 -1.75 58.97
CA VAL A 91 -0.17 -1.62 59.63
C VAL A 91 1.03 -1.50 58.70
N ALA A 92 1.38 -0.25 58.39
CA ALA A 92 2.70 0.28 58.74
C ALA A 92 2.68 1.82 58.58
N HIS A 93 2.20 2.52 59.61
CA HIS A 93 2.52 3.93 59.79
C HIS A 93 3.30 4.10 61.10
N ASP A 94 4.50 4.64 60.93
CA ASP A 94 5.40 5.32 61.85
C ASP A 94 6.24 4.55 62.90
N PRO A 95 7.58 4.74 62.91
CA PRO A 95 8.50 4.23 63.93
C PRO A 95 8.47 5.05 65.24
N PRO A 96 8.91 4.49 66.38
CA PRO A 96 8.86 5.19 67.66
C PRO A 96 9.99 6.21 67.79
N ASN A 97 9.63 7.42 68.21
CA ASN A 97 10.54 8.50 68.60
C ASN A 97 10.94 8.31 70.08
N LYS A 98 12.24 8.30 70.39
CA LYS A 98 12.77 8.61 71.73
C LYS A 98 14.21 9.11 71.64
#